data_AF-A0A7G5H5V5-F1
#
_entry.id   AF-A0A7G5H5V5-F1
#
_cell.length_a   1.000
_cell.length_b   1.000
_cell.length_c   1.000
_cell.angle_alpha   90.00
_cell.angle_beta   90.00
_cell.angle_gamma   90.00
#
_symmetry.space_group_name_H-M   'P 1'
#
loop_
_entity.id
_entity.type
_entity.pdbx_description
1 polymer ?
#
loop_
_entity_poly.entity_id
_entity_poly.type
_entity_poly.pdbx_seq_one_letter_code
_entity_poly.pdbx_strand_id
1 'polypeptide(L)'
;MKQRIAIDMDDVMADTHAKFIRLYLEGEMPRYTLEELKEKSFHELFDENEYDAISKRVYEPGFFRDIPVMEGAQDVIADLMKKYDIFIASAAQEFPNSLREKWDWLQEHFPAISWHNYIFMGDKSVLNTAYLIDDMPRNLRTFQGEGLLFDALHNREDNQFRRVKSWQDVAKVLL
;
A
#
# COMPACT_ATOMS: atom_id res chain seq x y z
N MET A 1 2.53 11.53 25.58
CA MET A 1 3.14 11.19 24.26
C MET A 1 2.01 10.75 23.35
N LYS A 2 2.02 11.16 22.08
CA LYS A 2 1.07 10.65 21.10
C LYS A 2 1.29 9.16 20.89
N GLN A 3 0.22 8.40 20.61
CA GLN A 3 0.38 7.03 20.12
C GLN A 3 0.95 7.06 18.69
N ARG A 4 1.59 5.97 18.28
CA ARG A 4 2.23 5.85 16.96
C ARG A 4 1.41 4.97 16.03
N ILE A 5 1.33 5.34 14.76
CA ILE A 5 0.72 4.54 13.69
C ILE A 5 1.80 4.28 12.65
N ALA A 6 1.97 3.01 12.27
CA ALA A 6 2.70 2.63 11.07
C ALA A 6 1.70 2.44 9.91
N ILE A 7 2.02 2.95 8.74
CA ILE A 7 1.18 2.90 7.54
C ILE A 7 2.01 2.29 6.40
N ASP A 8 1.47 1.24 5.75
CA ASP A 8 2.09 0.69 4.54
C ASP A 8 1.93 1.62 3.33
N MET A 9 2.77 1.43 2.32
CA MET A 9 2.69 2.21 1.08
C MET A 9 1.75 1.58 0.05
N ASP A 10 2.15 0.44 -0.49
CA ASP A 10 1.52 -0.18 -1.67
C ASP A 10 0.13 -0.71 -1.28
N ASP A 11 -0.87 -0.46 -2.14
CA ASP A 11 -2.28 -0.79 -1.93
C ASP A 11 -2.91 -0.25 -0.63
N VAL A 12 -2.27 0.74 0.01
CA VAL A 12 -2.79 1.45 1.20
C VAL A 12 -2.82 2.95 0.99
N MET A 13 -1.67 3.60 0.80
CA MET A 13 -1.61 5.03 0.47
C MET A 13 -1.25 5.29 -1.00
N ALA A 14 -0.61 4.31 -1.65
CA ALA A 14 -0.27 4.30 -3.07
C ALA A 14 -1.08 3.20 -3.75
N ASP A 15 -1.89 3.54 -4.75
CA ASP A 15 -2.78 2.62 -5.46
C ASP A 15 -1.99 1.83 -6.53
N THR A 16 -1.22 0.86 -6.04
CA THR A 16 -0.33 0.01 -6.83
C THR A 16 -1.12 -0.92 -7.75
N HIS A 17 -2.30 -1.38 -7.32
CA HIS A 17 -3.23 -2.12 -8.16
C HIS A 17 -3.65 -1.29 -9.38
N ALA A 18 -4.04 -0.03 -9.22
CA ALA A 18 -4.37 0.84 -10.35
C ALA A 18 -3.15 1.09 -11.27
N LYS A 19 -1.93 1.20 -10.72
CA LYS A 19 -0.71 1.27 -11.52
C LYS A 19 -0.56 0.04 -12.42
N PHE A 20 -0.74 -1.16 -11.88
CA PHE A 20 -0.68 -2.40 -12.67
C PHE A 20 -1.81 -2.51 -13.69
N ILE A 21 -3.05 -2.14 -13.34
CA ILE A 21 -4.18 -2.10 -14.29
C ILE A 21 -3.82 -1.24 -15.50
N ARG A 22 -3.31 -0.02 -15.26
CA ARG A 22 -2.90 0.88 -16.34
C ARG A 22 -1.85 0.22 -17.23
N LEU A 23 -0.78 -0.31 -16.63
CA LEU A 23 0.30 -0.96 -17.39
C LEU A 23 -0.20 -2.17 -18.21
N TYR A 24 -1.14 -2.96 -17.66
CA TYR A 24 -1.72 -4.08 -18.37
C TYR A 24 -2.55 -3.63 -19.57
N LEU A 25 -3.40 -2.61 -19.40
CA LEU A 25 -4.26 -2.07 -20.46
C LEU A 25 -3.49 -1.31 -21.55
N GLU A 26 -2.34 -0.73 -21.22
CA GLU A 26 -1.41 -0.10 -22.18
C GLU A 26 -0.55 -1.12 -22.95
N GLY A 27 -0.56 -2.40 -22.52
CA GLY A 27 0.20 -3.47 -23.14
C GLY A 27 -0.30 -3.90 -24.53
N GLU A 28 0.41 -4.82 -25.16
CA GLU A 28 0.20 -5.16 -26.57
C GLU A 28 -1.13 -5.87 -26.85
N MET A 29 -1.66 -6.67 -25.92
CA MET A 29 -2.94 -7.37 -26.06
C MET A 29 -3.62 -7.66 -24.70
N PRO A 30 -4.25 -6.66 -24.05
CA PRO A 30 -5.02 -6.89 -22.83
C PRO A 30 -6.24 -7.79 -23.12
N ARG A 31 -6.43 -8.83 -22.29
CA ARG A 31 -7.55 -9.78 -22.40
C ARG A 31 -8.75 -9.39 -21.54
N TYR A 32 -8.51 -8.65 -20.46
CA TYR A 32 -9.51 -8.28 -19.47
C TYR A 32 -9.87 -6.80 -19.55
N THR A 33 -11.14 -6.51 -19.29
CA THR A 33 -11.65 -5.14 -19.23
C THR A 33 -11.25 -4.44 -17.93
N LEU A 34 -11.30 -3.10 -17.93
CA LEU A 34 -11.09 -2.31 -16.72
C LEU A 34 -12.06 -2.70 -15.58
N GLU A 35 -13.29 -3.05 -15.91
CA GLU A 35 -14.30 -3.47 -14.93
C GLU A 35 -13.91 -4.80 -14.28
N GLU A 36 -13.52 -5.80 -15.06
CA GLU A 36 -13.05 -7.09 -14.53
C GLU A 36 -11.81 -6.94 -13.66
N LEU A 37 -10.86 -6.11 -14.07
CA LEU A 37 -9.62 -5.86 -13.34
C LEU A 37 -9.84 -5.09 -12.02
N LYS A 38 -10.98 -4.39 -11.87
CA LYS A 38 -11.38 -3.74 -10.62
C LYS A 38 -12.10 -4.69 -9.67
N GLU A 39 -12.70 -5.76 -10.17
CA GLU A 39 -13.49 -6.71 -9.37
C GLU A 39 -12.73 -7.98 -8.99
N LYS A 40 -11.70 -8.35 -9.73
CA LYS A 40 -10.92 -9.59 -9.54
C LYS A 40 -9.43 -9.30 -9.46
N SER A 41 -8.74 -10.01 -8.57
CA SER A 41 -7.29 -9.91 -8.45
C SER A 41 -6.60 -10.49 -9.69
N PHE A 42 -5.34 -10.09 -9.95
CA PHE A 42 -4.56 -10.70 -11.03
C PHE A 42 -4.34 -12.19 -10.83
N HIS A 43 -4.34 -12.70 -9.59
CA HIS A 43 -4.27 -14.14 -9.32
C HIS A 43 -5.51 -14.91 -9.80
N GLU A 44 -6.67 -14.25 -9.83
CA GLU A 44 -7.92 -14.86 -10.32
C GLU A 44 -8.07 -14.78 -11.84
N LEU A 45 -7.47 -13.76 -12.46
CA LEU A 45 -7.61 -13.47 -13.88
C LEU A 45 -6.45 -14.05 -14.70
N PHE A 46 -5.21 -13.82 -14.28
CA PHE A 46 -4.05 -14.02 -15.15
C PHE A 46 -3.62 -15.49 -15.15
N ASP A 47 -3.18 -15.96 -16.32
CA ASP A 47 -2.39 -17.18 -16.36
C ASP A 47 -0.93 -16.91 -15.91
N GLU A 48 -0.13 -17.96 -15.77
CA GLU A 48 1.24 -17.85 -15.27
C GLU A 48 2.11 -16.90 -16.11
N ASN A 49 1.92 -16.86 -17.44
CA ASN A 49 2.72 -16.02 -18.33
C ASN A 49 2.34 -14.55 -18.21
N GLU A 50 1.04 -14.25 -18.15
CA GLU A 50 0.57 -12.88 -17.89
C GLU A 50 1.00 -12.38 -16.51
N TYR A 51 0.90 -13.24 -15.49
CA TYR A 51 1.31 -12.89 -14.14
C TYR A 51 2.82 -12.63 -14.06
N ASP A 52 3.65 -13.46 -14.69
CA ASP A 52 5.09 -13.24 -14.79
C ASP A 52 5.43 -11.96 -15.57
N ALA A 53 4.73 -11.68 -16.68
CA ALA A 53 4.95 -10.48 -17.47
C ALA A 53 4.59 -9.20 -16.70
N ILE A 54 3.44 -9.16 -16.02
CA ILE A 54 3.03 -7.99 -15.25
C ILE A 54 3.88 -7.80 -13.99
N SER A 55 4.24 -8.88 -13.29
CA SER A 55 5.05 -8.79 -12.07
C SER A 55 6.45 -8.28 -12.34
N LYS A 56 7.04 -8.59 -13.51
CA LYS A 56 8.33 -8.05 -13.93
C LYS A 56 8.34 -6.53 -14.11
N ARG A 57 7.18 -5.89 -14.27
CA ARG A 57 7.08 -4.43 -14.41
C ARG A 57 7.59 -3.67 -13.17
N VAL A 58 7.59 -4.30 -11.98
CA VAL A 58 8.15 -3.69 -10.75
C VAL A 58 9.64 -3.37 -10.84
N TYR A 59 10.37 -4.01 -11.76
CA TYR A 59 11.79 -3.77 -11.98
C TYR A 59 12.06 -2.57 -12.90
N GLU A 60 11.04 -2.02 -13.54
CA GLU A 60 11.20 -0.92 -14.48
C GLU A 60 11.50 0.39 -13.75
N PRO A 61 12.45 1.20 -14.26
CA PRO A 61 12.62 2.56 -13.78
C PRO A 61 11.31 3.35 -13.90
N GLY A 62 10.94 4.02 -12.82
CA GLY A 62 9.73 4.80 -12.71
C GLY A 62 8.49 4.02 -12.28
N PHE A 63 8.57 2.71 -12.05
CA PHE A 63 7.41 1.92 -11.62
C PHE A 63 6.76 2.46 -10.35
N PHE A 64 7.56 2.76 -9.32
CA PHE A 64 7.04 3.25 -8.03
C PHE A 64 6.78 4.75 -8.05
N ARG A 65 7.43 5.47 -8.97
CA ARG A 65 7.48 6.94 -8.96
C ARG A 65 6.14 7.60 -9.32
N ASP A 66 5.33 6.95 -10.13
CA ASP A 66 4.08 7.50 -10.68
C ASP A 66 2.85 6.66 -10.27
N ILE A 67 2.95 5.90 -9.18
CA ILE A 67 1.80 5.23 -8.58
C ILE A 67 0.81 6.31 -8.12
N PRO A 68 -0.48 6.23 -8.49
CA PRO A 68 -1.46 7.21 -8.03
C PRO A 68 -1.65 7.13 -6.51
N VAL A 69 -1.98 8.27 -5.89
CA VAL A 69 -2.30 8.31 -4.46
C VAL A 69 -3.68 7.69 -4.22
N MET A 70 -3.80 6.86 -3.20
CA MET A 70 -5.06 6.24 -2.80
C MET A 70 -6.08 7.31 -2.36
N GLU A 71 -7.33 7.15 -2.77
CA GLU A 71 -8.38 8.14 -2.53
C GLU A 71 -8.55 8.43 -1.03
N GLY A 72 -8.51 9.72 -0.67
CA GLY A 72 -8.68 10.19 0.72
C GLY A 72 -7.45 10.04 1.61
N ALA A 73 -6.35 9.42 1.14
CA ALA A 73 -5.15 9.18 1.95
C ALA A 73 -4.53 10.46 2.51
N GLN A 74 -4.35 11.48 1.67
CA GLN A 74 -3.71 12.73 2.06
C GLN A 74 -4.47 13.46 3.17
N ASP A 75 -5.79 13.62 3.01
CA ASP A 75 -6.63 14.33 3.97
C ASP A 75 -6.67 13.60 5.32
N VAL A 76 -6.91 12.29 5.30
CA VAL A 76 -7.04 11.50 6.53
C VAL A 76 -5.70 11.38 7.25
N ILE A 77 -4.59 11.16 6.53
CA ILE A 77 -3.27 11.13 7.16
C ILE A 77 -2.93 12.49 7.79
N ALA A 78 -3.23 13.60 7.11
CA ALA A 78 -3.02 14.94 7.65
C ALA A 78 -3.81 15.17 8.95
N ASP A 79 -5.04 14.67 9.04
CA ASP A 79 -5.83 14.70 10.28
C ASP A 79 -5.26 13.78 11.36
N LEU A 80 -4.84 12.57 11.00
CA LEU A 80 -4.22 11.63 11.95
C LEU A 80 -2.94 12.21 12.56
N MET A 81 -2.12 12.93 11.79
CA MET A 81 -0.91 13.59 12.29
C MET A 81 -1.18 14.60 13.43
N LYS A 82 -2.41 15.13 13.52
CA LYS A 82 -2.81 16.01 14.64
C LYS A 82 -2.89 15.24 15.96
N LYS A 83 -3.25 13.95 15.93
CA LYS A 83 -3.51 13.09 17.11
C LYS A 83 -2.42 12.03 17.35
N TYR A 84 -1.74 11.57 16.31
CA TYR A 84 -0.76 10.49 16.33
C TYR A 84 0.61 10.93 15.77
N ASP A 85 1.65 10.18 16.12
CA ASP A 85 2.92 10.22 15.41
C ASP A 85 2.87 9.18 14.27
N ILE A 86 2.95 9.64 13.03
CA ILE A 86 2.81 8.78 11.84
C ILE A 86 4.19 8.32 11.36
N PHE A 87 4.28 7.04 11.02
CA PHE A 87 5.44 6.42 10.37
C PHE A 87 4.98 5.70 9.12
N ILE A 88 5.77 5.77 8.06
CA ILE A 88 5.56 4.98 6.85
C ILE A 88 6.47 3.76 6.94
N ALA A 89 5.91 2.56 6.83
CA ALA A 89 6.64 1.30 6.93
C ALA A 89 6.44 0.50 5.64
N SER A 90 7.44 0.47 4.76
CA SER A 90 7.31 -0.15 3.43
C SER A 90 8.53 -1.00 3.07
N ALA A 91 8.30 -2.11 2.38
CA ALA A 91 9.38 -2.83 1.72
C ALA A 91 9.92 -2.01 0.54
N ALA A 92 11.23 -1.89 0.43
CA ALA A 92 11.84 -1.12 -0.66
C ALA A 92 13.20 -1.66 -1.15
N GLN A 93 13.74 -2.67 -0.49
CA GLN A 93 15.05 -3.26 -0.84
C GLN A 93 14.91 -4.46 -1.78
N GLU A 94 13.69 -4.97 -1.98
CA GLU A 94 13.41 -6.13 -2.84
C GLU A 94 13.67 -5.83 -4.33
N PHE A 95 13.45 -4.58 -4.74
CA PHE A 95 13.64 -4.15 -6.13
C PHE A 95 14.65 -2.99 -6.22
N PRO A 96 15.62 -3.03 -7.15
CA PRO A 96 16.72 -2.06 -7.20
C PRO A 96 16.31 -0.58 -7.26
N ASN A 97 15.21 -0.27 -7.95
CA ASN A 97 14.72 1.10 -8.14
C ASN A 97 13.79 1.56 -7.01
N SER A 98 13.27 0.64 -6.21
CA SER A 98 12.15 0.90 -5.30
C SER A 98 12.49 1.86 -4.16
N LEU A 99 13.65 1.70 -3.51
CA LEU A 99 14.04 2.56 -2.38
C LEU A 99 14.07 4.04 -2.74
N ARG A 100 14.72 4.38 -3.85
CA ARG A 100 14.83 5.78 -4.27
C ARG A 100 13.47 6.33 -4.69
N GLU A 101 12.73 5.58 -5.49
CA GLU A 101 11.45 6.04 -6.05
C GLU A 101 10.36 6.17 -4.99
N LYS A 102 10.27 5.24 -4.03
CA LYS A 102 9.34 5.36 -2.90
C LYS A 102 9.66 6.57 -2.02
N TRP A 103 10.95 6.87 -1.83
CA TRP A 103 11.35 8.08 -1.12
C TRP A 103 10.92 9.34 -1.87
N ASP A 104 11.21 9.44 -3.18
CA ASP A 104 10.83 10.59 -4.01
C ASP A 104 9.30 10.74 -4.07
N TRP A 105 8.55 9.63 -4.15
CA TRP A 105 7.09 9.59 -4.15
C TRP A 105 6.51 10.15 -2.84
N LEU A 106 7.05 9.75 -1.69
CA LEU A 106 6.65 10.29 -0.39
C LEU A 106 6.91 11.80 -0.28
N GLN A 107 8.04 12.28 -0.80
CA GLN A 107 8.35 13.72 -0.80
C GLN A 107 7.39 14.52 -1.67
N GLU A 108 6.95 13.98 -2.82
CA GLU A 108 5.97 14.66 -3.67
C GLU A 108 4.57 14.67 -3.05
N HIS A 109 4.08 13.51 -2.61
CA HIS A 109 2.67 13.36 -2.28
C HIS A 109 2.36 13.57 -0.79
N PHE A 110 3.34 13.41 0.10
CA PHE A 110 3.18 13.55 1.55
C PHE A 110 4.28 14.42 2.17
N PRO A 111 4.49 15.68 1.68
CA PRO A 111 5.61 16.53 2.08
C PRO A 111 5.61 16.92 3.57
N ALA A 112 4.46 16.78 4.26
CA ALA A 112 4.36 17.03 5.69
C ALA A 112 4.99 15.92 6.55
N ILE A 113 5.14 14.69 6.02
CA ILE A 113 5.76 13.57 6.73
C ILE A 113 7.28 13.67 6.56
N SER A 114 8.00 13.87 7.66
CA SER A 114 9.47 14.00 7.64
C SER A 114 10.14 12.69 7.24
N TRP A 115 11.33 12.77 6.63
CA TRP A 115 12.16 11.61 6.33
C TRP A 115 12.51 10.77 7.56
N HIS A 116 12.52 11.37 8.77
CA HIS A 116 12.71 10.66 10.04
C HIS A 116 11.60 9.64 10.34
N ASN A 117 10.45 9.77 9.66
CA ASN A 117 9.28 8.91 9.82
C ASN A 117 9.19 7.83 8.74
N TYR A 118 10.18 7.72 7.85
CA TYR A 118 10.22 6.68 6.81
C TYR A 118 11.01 5.48 7.31
N ILE A 119 10.41 4.31 7.26
CA ILE A 119 11.00 3.04 7.69
C ILE A 119 10.94 2.07 6.51
N PHE A 120 12.06 1.94 5.79
CA PHE A 120 12.18 0.98 4.71
C PHE A 120 12.66 -0.36 5.26
N MET A 121 11.76 -1.35 5.32
CA MET A 121 11.96 -2.60 6.03
C MET A 121 11.20 -3.77 5.38
N GLY A 122 11.76 -4.98 5.47
CA GLY A 122 11.13 -6.19 4.93
C GLY A 122 10.22 -6.92 5.93
N ASP A 123 10.59 -6.98 7.21
CA ASP A 123 9.81 -7.68 8.24
C ASP A 123 9.20 -6.70 9.24
N LYS A 124 7.89 -6.46 9.11
CA LYS A 124 7.11 -5.55 9.96
C LYS A 124 6.87 -6.06 11.39
N SER A 125 7.31 -7.28 11.74
CA SER A 125 7.16 -7.83 13.10
C SER A 125 7.93 -7.04 14.17
N VAL A 126 8.97 -6.29 13.78
CA VAL A 126 9.80 -5.48 14.69
C VAL A 126 9.22 -4.08 14.95
N LEU A 127 8.10 -3.70 14.31
CA LEU A 127 7.46 -2.41 14.53
C LEU A 127 6.93 -2.29 15.96
N ASN A 128 7.29 -1.18 16.62
CA ASN A 128 6.79 -0.83 17.95
C ASN A 128 5.88 0.40 17.87
N THR A 129 4.71 0.21 17.27
CA THR A 129 3.64 1.20 17.13
C THR A 129 2.35 0.67 17.76
N ALA A 130 1.40 1.55 18.06
CA ALA A 130 0.11 1.13 18.60
C ALA A 130 -0.76 0.48 17.51
N TYR A 131 -0.67 1.01 16.28
CA TYR A 131 -1.42 0.53 15.14
C TYR A 131 -0.51 0.27 13.93
N LEU A 132 -0.95 -0.64 13.08
CA LEU A 132 -0.42 -0.88 11.73
C LEU A 132 -1.59 -0.92 10.74
N ILE A 133 -1.56 -0.06 9.72
CA ILE A 133 -2.49 -0.08 8.59
C ILE A 133 -1.76 -0.71 7.40
N ASP A 134 -2.23 -1.88 6.96
CA ASP A 134 -1.53 -2.73 5.99
C ASP A 134 -2.56 -3.57 5.24
N ASP A 135 -2.36 -3.80 3.95
CA ASP A 135 -3.22 -4.64 3.12
C ASP A 135 -2.79 -6.13 3.18
N MET A 136 -1.58 -6.44 3.67
CA MET A 136 -1.07 -7.81 3.68
C MET A 136 -1.32 -8.51 5.02
N PRO A 137 -2.21 -9.52 5.09
CA PRO A 137 -2.53 -10.18 6.35
C PRO A 137 -1.32 -10.85 7.04
N ARG A 138 -0.28 -11.21 6.27
CA ARG A 138 0.96 -11.78 6.82
C ARG A 138 1.72 -10.80 7.70
N ASN A 139 1.68 -9.50 7.40
CA ASN A 139 2.33 -8.45 8.18
C ASN A 139 1.55 -8.23 9.49
N LEU A 140 0.22 -8.25 9.42
CA LEU A 140 -0.65 -8.07 10.58
C LEU A 140 -0.59 -9.25 11.57
N ARG A 141 -0.41 -10.49 11.09
CA ARG A 141 -0.31 -11.68 11.94
C ARG A 141 0.88 -11.67 12.90
N THR A 142 1.99 -11.04 12.51
CA THR A 142 3.21 -10.98 13.33
C THR A 142 3.35 -9.68 14.12
N PHE A 143 2.57 -8.66 13.75
CA PHE A 143 2.54 -7.37 14.44
C PHE A 143 1.92 -7.49 15.84
N GLN A 144 2.54 -6.83 16.82
CA GLN A 144 2.14 -6.94 18.23
C GLN A 144 1.08 -5.93 18.66
N GLY A 145 0.89 -4.85 17.90
CA GLY A 145 -0.15 -3.84 18.14
C GLY A 145 -1.49 -4.20 17.48
N GLU A 146 -2.37 -3.22 17.34
CA GLU A 146 -3.65 -3.41 16.62
C GLU A 146 -3.46 -3.26 15.10
N GLY A 147 -3.66 -4.35 14.36
CA GLY A 147 -3.65 -4.35 12.91
C GLY A 147 -5.01 -3.93 12.33
N LEU A 148 -5.01 -2.95 11.43
CA LEU A 148 -6.15 -2.60 10.57
C LEU A 148 -5.87 -3.11 9.16
N LEU A 149 -6.67 -4.07 8.71
CA LEU A 149 -6.54 -4.65 7.37
C LEU A 149 -7.19 -3.71 6.36
N PHE A 150 -6.36 -3.05 5.55
CA PHE A 150 -6.85 -2.24 4.45
C PHE A 150 -7.38 -3.13 3.34
N ASP A 151 -8.58 -2.86 2.85
CA ASP A 151 -9.25 -3.71 1.87
C ASP A 151 -8.52 -3.69 0.52
N ALA A 152 -8.19 -4.87 0.01
CA ALA A 152 -7.61 -5.06 -1.30
C ALA A 152 -8.09 -6.40 -1.89
N LEU A 153 -8.06 -6.54 -3.22
CA LEU A 153 -8.65 -7.69 -3.92
C LEU A 153 -8.04 -9.03 -3.49
N HIS A 154 -6.73 -9.07 -3.19
CA HIS A 154 -6.01 -10.28 -2.77
C HIS A 154 -6.27 -10.69 -1.32
N ASN A 155 -6.85 -9.82 -0.48
CA ASN A 155 -7.04 -10.10 0.94
C ASN A 155 -8.52 -10.28 1.35
N ARG A 156 -9.45 -10.30 0.39
CA ARG A 156 -10.92 -10.32 0.63
C ARG A 156 -11.41 -11.48 1.50
N GLU A 157 -10.75 -12.63 1.41
CA GLU A 157 -11.09 -13.82 2.17
C GLU A 157 -10.57 -13.81 3.62
N ASP A 158 -9.69 -12.87 3.99
CA ASP A 158 -9.17 -12.77 5.36
C ASP A 158 -10.20 -12.08 6.28
N ASN A 159 -10.57 -12.75 7.36
CA ASN A 159 -11.53 -12.28 8.35
C ASN A 159 -10.94 -12.17 9.76
N GLN A 160 -9.61 -12.21 9.89
CA GLN A 160 -8.92 -12.25 11.19
C GLN A 160 -8.74 -10.86 11.81
N PHE A 161 -8.80 -9.81 10.99
CA PHE A 161 -8.47 -8.45 11.38
C PHE A 161 -9.64 -7.49 11.20
N ARG A 162 -9.58 -6.36 11.90
CA ARG A 162 -10.52 -5.27 11.68
C ARG A 162 -10.27 -4.67 10.30
N ARG A 163 -11.21 -4.91 9.39
CA ARG A 163 -11.14 -4.43 8.00
C ARG A 163 -11.58 -2.98 7.89
N VAL A 164 -10.85 -2.20 7.10
CA VAL A 164 -11.18 -0.82 6.70
C VAL A 164 -11.19 -0.75 5.17
N LYS A 165 -12.29 -0.30 4.57
CA LYS A 165 -12.46 -0.34 3.11
C LYS A 165 -12.03 0.92 2.38
N SER A 166 -11.70 1.96 3.14
CA SER A 166 -11.23 3.23 2.62
C SER A 166 -10.54 4.04 3.72
N TRP A 167 -9.89 5.13 3.33
CA TRP A 167 -9.36 6.10 4.27
C TRP A 167 -10.43 6.74 5.15
N GLN A 168 -11.67 6.88 4.67
CA GLN A 168 -12.77 7.36 5.49
C GLN A 168 -13.17 6.33 6.57
N ASP A 169 -13.03 5.04 6.31
CA ASP A 169 -13.19 4.03 7.37
C ASP A 169 -12.06 4.11 8.39
N VAL A 170 -10.81 4.29 7.95
CA VAL A 170 -9.67 4.57 8.86
C VAL A 170 -9.97 5.77 9.75
N ALA A 171 -10.47 6.87 9.19
CA ALA A 171 -10.87 8.06 9.94
C ALA A 171 -11.92 7.74 11.00
N LYS A 172 -12.99 6.99 10.67
CA LYS A 172 -14.02 6.58 11.65
C LYS A 172 -13.45 5.73 12.80
N VAL A 173 -12.39 4.96 12.53
CA VAL A 173 -11.75 4.12 13.54
C VAL A 173 -10.83 4.93 14.46
N LEU A 174 -10.06 5.87 13.90
CA LEU A 174 -8.89 6.45 14.57
C LEU A 174 -9.02 7.94 14.93
N LEU A 175 -9.92 8.73 14.31
CA LEU A 175 -10.12 10.14 14.65
C LEU A 175 -11.21 10.30 15.71
#